data_AF-A0A934WUK1-F1
#
_entry.id   AF-A0A934WUK1-F1
#
_cell.length_a   1.000
_cell.length_b   1.000
_cell.length_c   1.000
_cell.angle_alpha   90.00
_cell.angle_beta   90.00
_cell.angle_gamma   90.00
#
_symmetry.space_group_name_H-M   'P 1'
#
loop_
_entity.id
_entity.type
_entity.pdbx_description
1 polymer ?
#
loop_
_entity_poly.entity_id
_entity_poly.type
_entity_poly.pdbx_seq_one_letter_code
_entity_poly.pdbx_strand_id
1 'polypeptide(L)' 'MREAEQLLLTKENADKLQNLISELEEYYTSDEWKQDFADDEAGLLPKKLPRGVLSEDGIYNLLEEYREVSE' A
#
# COMPACT_ATOMS: atom_id res chain seq x y z
N MET A 1 -13.16 19.72 -5.79
CA MET A 1 -13.74 18.37 -5.95
C MET A 1 -13.55 17.87 -7.37
N ARG A 2 -14.19 18.46 -8.40
CA ARG A 2 -14.02 18.02 -9.81
C ARG A 2 -12.59 18.09 -10.36
N GLU A 3 -11.80 19.10 -10.00
CA GLU A 3 -10.41 19.20 -10.50
C GLU A 3 -9.46 18.14 -9.90
N ALA A 4 -9.67 17.72 -8.65
CA ALA A 4 -8.86 16.68 -8.02
C ALA A 4 -9.18 15.28 -8.62
N GLU A 5 -10.44 15.03 -8.93
CA GLU A 5 -10.89 13.88 -9.73
C GLU A 5 -10.28 13.90 -11.14
N GLN A 6 -10.30 15.06 -11.81
CA GLN A 6 -9.75 15.20 -13.16
C GLN A 6 -8.23 15.08 -13.20
N LEU A 7 -7.54 15.50 -12.14
CA LEU A 7 -6.10 15.27 -11.96
C LEU A 7 -5.80 13.79 -11.79
N LEU A 8 -6.59 13.04 -11.01
CA LEU A 8 -6.41 11.58 -10.87
C LEU A 8 -6.59 10.81 -12.20
N LEU A 9 -7.33 11.40 -13.15
CA LEU A 9 -7.67 10.83 -14.46
C LEU A 9 -6.65 11.14 -15.58
N THR A 10 -5.42 11.53 -15.25
CA THR A 10 -4.35 11.60 -16.26
C THR A 10 -3.67 10.25 -16.38
N LYS A 11 -3.26 9.89 -17.60
CA LYS A 11 -2.48 8.67 -17.86
C LYS A 11 -1.23 8.59 -16.96
N GLU A 12 -0.56 9.72 -16.74
CA GLU A 12 0.61 9.82 -15.86
C GLU A 12 0.28 9.43 -14.41
N ASN A 13 -0.85 9.88 -13.88
CA ASN A 13 -1.25 9.54 -12.52
C ASN A 13 -1.73 8.09 -12.40
N ALA A 14 -2.35 7.54 -13.44
CA ALA A 14 -2.67 6.12 -13.51
C ALA A 14 -1.40 5.25 -13.54
N ASP A 15 -0.43 5.60 -14.40
CA ASP A 15 0.86 4.89 -14.49
C ASP A 15 1.62 4.97 -13.14
N LYS A 16 1.59 6.13 -12.48
CA LYS A 16 2.20 6.30 -11.16
C LYS A 16 1.49 5.48 -10.08
N LEU A 17 0.15 5.46 -10.09
CA LEU A 17 -0.63 4.66 -9.14
C LEU A 17 -0.34 3.17 -9.32
N GLN A 18 -0.30 2.68 -10.57
CA GLN A 18 0.02 1.30 -10.86
C GLN A 18 1.40 0.91 -10.33
N ASN A 19 2.41 1.75 -10.53
CA ASN A 19 3.76 1.48 -10.00
C ASN A 19 3.78 1.43 -8.46
N LEU A 20 3.07 2.35 -7.79
CA LEU A 20 2.99 2.37 -6.33
C LEU A 20 2.25 1.16 -5.77
N ILE A 21 1.19 0.70 -6.44
CA ILE A 21 0.48 -0.52 -6.05
C ILE A 21 1.38 -1.74 -6.23
N SER A 22 2.12 -1.83 -7.34
CA SER A 22 3.06 -2.93 -7.57
C SER A 22 4.19 -2.96 -6.54
N GLU A 23 4.77 -1.81 -6.18
CA GLU A 23 5.79 -1.71 -5.12
C GLU A 23 5.22 -2.14 -3.75
N LEU A 24 4.00 -1.72 -3.44
CA LEU A 24 3.33 -2.09 -2.20
C LEU A 24 3.03 -3.60 -2.14
N GLU A 25 2.55 -4.20 -3.24
CA GLU A 25 2.27 -5.63 -3.31
C GLU A 25 3.55 -6.48 -3.23
N GLU A 26 4.62 -6.05 -3.89
CA GLU A 26 5.94 -6.70 -3.78
C GLU A 26 6.44 -6.67 -2.33
N TYR A 27 6.34 -5.52 -1.65
CA TYR A 27 6.71 -5.42 -0.25
C TYR A 27 5.81 -6.31 0.63
N TYR A 28 4.48 -6.18 0.52
CA TYR A 28 3.51 -6.91 1.35
C TYR A 28 3.68 -8.44 1.28
N THR A 29 4.06 -8.96 0.10
CA THR A 29 4.24 -10.40 -0.12
C THR A 29 5.66 -10.89 0.20
N SER A 30 6.59 -9.98 0.50
CA SER A 30 8.00 -10.29 0.76
C SER A 30 8.24 -10.92 2.14
N ASP A 31 9.43 -11.48 2.33
CA ASP A 31 9.91 -11.88 3.66
C ASP A 31 10.31 -10.67 4.52
N GLU A 32 10.59 -9.52 3.91
CA GLU A 32 10.91 -8.27 4.62
C GLU A 32 9.70 -7.76 5.39
N TRP A 33 8.52 -7.70 4.75
CA TRP A 33 7.28 -7.33 5.43
C TRP A 33 6.96 -8.26 6.60
N LYS A 34 7.17 -9.58 6.44
CA LYS A 34 6.94 -10.56 7.53
C LYS A 34 7.85 -10.28 8.73
N GLN A 35 9.11 -9.92 8.48
CA GLN A 35 10.06 -9.57 9.53
C GLN A 35 9.68 -8.25 10.21
N ASP A 36 9.34 -7.22 9.43
CA ASP A 36 8.95 -5.91 9.96
C ASP A 36 7.66 -6.01 10.79
N PHE A 37 6.71 -6.83 10.35
CA PHE A 37 5.49 -7.14 11.10
C PHE A 37 5.81 -7.84 12.43
N ALA A 38 6.68 -8.85 12.41
CA ALA A 38 7.11 -9.54 13.63
C ALA A 38 7.85 -8.60 14.60
N ASP A 39 8.65 -7.66 14.09
CA ASP A 39 9.35 -6.67 14.89
C ASP A 39 8.38 -5.63 15.50
N ASP A 40 7.30 -5.28 14.80
CA ASP A 40 6.23 -4.44 15.36
C ASP A 40 5.50 -5.15 16.51
N GLU A 41 5.09 -6.40 16.29
CA GLU A 41 4.42 -7.22 17.29
C GLU A 41 5.31 -7.47 18.53
N ALA A 42 6.62 -7.60 18.32
CA ALA A 42 7.62 -7.71 19.39
C ALA A 42 7.90 -6.37 20.10
N GLY A 43 7.34 -5.26 19.61
CA GLY A 43 7.55 -3.91 20.17
C GLY A 43 8.95 -3.35 19.95
N LEU A 44 9.65 -3.84 18.93
CA LEU A 44 11.02 -3.42 18.56
C LEU A 44 11.03 -2.11 17.75
N LEU A 45 9.91 -1.76 17.12
CA LEU A 45 9.80 -0.53 16.33
C LEU A 45 9.57 0.71 17.22
N PRO A 46 10.08 1.89 16.82
CA PRO A 46 9.85 3.13 17.54
C PRO A 46 8.35 3.45 17.66
N LYS A 47 7.89 3.81 18.87
CA LYS A 47 6.46 4.10 19.14
C LYS A 47 5.82 5.20 18.28
N LYS A 48 6.64 6.06 17.67
CA LYS A 48 6.19 7.16 16.80
C LYS A 48 6.32 6.85 15.31
N LEU A 49 6.80 5.65 14.96
CA LEU A 49 6.88 5.21 13.58
C LEU A 49 5.45 5.02 13.04
N PRO A 50 5.09 5.61 11.89
CA PRO A 50 3.86 5.27 11.20
C PRO A 50 3.91 3.81 10.71
N ARG A 51 2.87 3.03 11.00
CA ARG A 51 2.83 1.57 10.75
C ARG A 51 1.76 1.17 9.74
N GLY A 52 1.33 2.12 8.89
CA GLY A 52 0.23 1.89 7.94
C GLY A 52 0.50 0.71 7.00
N VAL A 53 1.75 0.56 6.54
CA VAL A 53 2.17 -0.54 5.66
C VAL A 53 2.26 -1.90 6.36
N LEU A 54 2.23 -1.93 7.70
CA LEU A 54 2.20 -3.16 8.49
C LEU A 54 0.77 -3.59 8.86
N SER A 55 -0.25 -2.88 8.37
CA SER A 55 -1.64 -3.30 8.54
C SER A 55 -1.96 -4.45 7.59
N GLU A 56 -2.02 -5.68 8.11
CA GLU A 56 -2.36 -6.87 7.34
C GLU A 56 -3.67 -6.69 6.55
N ASP A 57 -4.79 -6.49 7.26
CA ASP A 57 -6.10 -6.28 6.61
C ASP A 57 -6.16 -5.01 5.76
N GLY A 58 -5.49 -3.94 6.19
CA GLY A 58 -5.52 -2.65 5.50
C GLY A 58 -4.88 -2.71 4.12
N ILE A 59 -3.72 -3.36 4.02
CA ILE A 59 -3.03 -3.53 2.73
C ILE A 59 -3.72 -4.60 1.89
N TYR A 60 -4.16 -5.72 2.48
CA TYR A 60 -4.91 -6.74 1.76
C TYR A 60 -6.16 -6.17 1.08
N ASN A 61 -7.01 -5.47 1.83
CA ASN A 61 -8.25 -4.90 1.29
C ASN A 61 -7.97 -3.90 0.17
N LEU A 62 -6.97 -3.02 0.33
CA LEU A 62 -6.57 -2.06 -0.70
C LEU A 62 -6.15 -2.75 -2.00
N LEU A 63 -5.34 -3.80 -1.91
CA LEU A 63 -4.86 -4.53 -3.08
C LEU A 63 -5.99 -5.28 -3.80
N GLU A 64 -6.92 -5.88 -3.06
CA GLU A 64 -8.12 -6.50 -3.64
C GLU A 64 -9.02 -5.47 -4.32
N GLU A 65 -9.35 -4.36 -3.65
CA GLU A 65 -10.14 -3.28 -4.23
C GLU A 65 -9.50 -2.73 -5.51
N TYR A 66 -8.18 -2.58 -5.53
CA TYR A 66 -7.47 -2.12 -6.72
C TYR A 66 -7.55 -3.13 -7.88
N ARG A 67 -7.44 -4.43 -7.60
CA ARG A 67 -7.60 -5.49 -8.62
C ARG A 67 -8.99 -5.44 -9.24
N GLU A 68 -10.04 -5.37 -8.42
CA GLU A 68 -11.43 -5.33 -8.90
C GLU A 68 -11.70 -4.14 -9.83
N VAL A 69 -11.06 -2.99 -9.59
CA VAL A 69 -11.23 -1.78 -10.42
C VAL A 69 -10.35 -1.79 -11.68
N SER A 70 -9.29 -2.61 -11.69
CA SER A 70 -8.33 -2.70 -12.80
C SER A 70 -8.67 -3.77 -13.83
N GLU A 71 -9.64 -4.65 -13.55
CA GLU A 71 -10.24 -5.62 -14.48
C GLU A 71 -11.27 -4.98 -15.43
#